data_AF-X1HD15-F1
#
_entry.id   AF-X1HD15-F1
#
_cell.length_a   1.000
_cell.length_b   1.000
_cell.length_c   1.000
_cell.angle_alpha   90.00
_cell.angle_beta   90.00
_cell.angle_gamma   90.00
#
_symmetry.space_group_name_H-M   'P 1'
#
loop_
_entity.id
_entity.type
_entity.pdbx_description
1 polymer ?
#
loop_
_entity_poly.entity_id
_entity_poly.type
_entity_poly.pdbx_seq_one_letter_code
_entity_poly.pdbx_strand_id
1 'polypeptide(L)'
;MIIKTRIFEFYDGGYKNLSELAQTMGISVSQIYRVREGKRSINQKFIVGAIKAFPKHKFEDLFYLAPEPPTVTDYYRQGSIEEKVAKGKTEST
;
A
#
# COMPACT_ATOMS: atom_id res chain seq x y z
N MET A 1 -4.39 -9.03 0.66
CA MET A 1 -3.84 -8.20 1.77
C MET A 1 -2.58 -7.53 1.25
N ILE A 2 -2.43 -6.23 1.47
CA ILE A 2 -1.30 -5.42 1.03
C ILE A 2 -0.60 -4.79 2.24
N ILE A 3 0.71 -4.56 2.12
CA ILE A 3 1.47 -3.81 3.12
C ILE A 3 1.27 -2.31 2.84
N LYS A 4 0.92 -1.57 3.89
CA LYS A 4 0.90 -0.10 3.93
C LYS A 4 1.89 0.41 4.97
N THR A 5 2.18 1.70 4.94
CA THR A 5 3.17 2.33 5.82
C THR A 5 2.62 3.57 6.51
N ARG A 6 3.12 3.82 7.73
CA ARG A 6 2.87 5.02 8.53
C ARG A 6 4.07 5.95 8.60
N ILE A 7 5.15 5.69 7.86
CA ILE A 7 6.36 6.52 7.91
C ILE A 7 6.10 8.00 7.58
N PHE A 8 5.04 8.28 6.81
CA PHE A 8 4.63 9.64 6.44
C PHE A 8 3.93 10.40 7.58
N GLU A 9 3.55 9.70 8.66
CA GLU A 9 3.01 10.31 9.87
C GLU A 9 4.15 10.70 10.83
N PHE A 10 5.32 10.07 10.70
CA PHE A 10 6.47 10.25 11.60
C PHE A 10 7.54 11.24 11.09
N TYR A 11 7.41 11.81 9.89
CA TYR A 11 8.49 12.63 9.31
C TYR A 11 8.59 14.03 9.93
N ASP A 12 7.49 14.59 10.46
CA ASP A 12 7.38 15.99 10.93
C ASP A 12 8.27 16.33 12.16
N GLY A 13 8.92 15.34 12.79
CA GLY A 13 9.85 15.55 13.91
C GLY A 13 11.31 15.23 13.62
N GLY A 14 11.62 14.61 12.46
CA GLY A 14 12.95 14.04 12.19
C GLY A 14 13.56 14.36 10.84
N TYR A 15 12.76 14.85 9.88
CA TYR A 15 13.20 15.14 8.51
C TYR A 15 12.55 16.42 7.99
N LYS A 16 13.33 17.27 7.32
CA LYS A 16 12.87 18.55 6.75
C LYS A 16 11.89 18.36 5.59
N ASN A 17 12.03 17.28 4.83
CA ASN A 17 11.20 16.97 3.67
C ASN A 17 11.34 15.51 3.22
N LEU A 18 10.51 15.10 2.25
CA LEU A 18 10.52 13.75 1.67
C LEU A 18 11.81 13.41 0.92
N SER A 19 12.53 14.40 0.38
CA SER A 19 13.80 14.14 -0.30
C SER A 19 14.88 13.72 0.69
N GLU A 20 14.96 14.37 1.85
CA GLU A 20 15.86 14.01 2.94
C GLU A 20 15.52 12.64 3.53
N LEU A 21 14.23 12.34 3.68
CA LEU A 21 13.77 11.02 4.10
C LEU A 21 14.18 9.95 3.07
N ALA A 22 13.97 10.18 1.78
CA ALA A 22 14.37 9.24 0.72
C ALA A 22 15.88 8.99 0.70
N GLN A 23 16.68 10.05 0.91
CA GLN A 23 18.13 9.94 1.00
C GLN A 23 18.54 9.07 2.19
N THR A 24 17.96 9.30 3.38
CA THR A 24 18.23 8.50 4.58
C THR A 24 17.81 7.04 4.41
N MET A 25 16.68 6.80 3.74
CA MET A 25 16.21 5.46 3.39
C MET A 25 17.02 4.77 2.29
N GLY A 26 17.90 5.49 1.58
CA GLY A 26 18.68 4.94 0.46
C GLY A 26 17.81 4.56 -0.76
N ILE A 27 16.71 5.28 -0.99
CA ILE A 27 15.81 5.09 -2.13
C ILE A 27 15.72 6.36 -2.98
N SER A 28 15.18 6.24 -4.20
CA SER A 28 14.96 7.43 -5.03
C SER A 28 13.79 8.25 -4.50
N VAL A 29 13.88 9.57 -4.67
CA VAL A 29 12.79 10.51 -4.34
C VAL A 29 11.51 10.13 -5.09
N SER A 30 11.62 9.75 -6.37
CA SER A 30 10.46 9.29 -7.13
C SER A 30 9.83 8.01 -6.57
N GLN A 31 10.60 7.14 -5.90
CA GLN A 31 10.02 5.97 -5.23
C GLN A 31 9.22 6.38 -4.00
N ILE A 32 9.70 7.34 -3.19
CA ILE A 32 8.97 7.79 -2.00
C ILE A 32 7.62 8.43 -2.36
N TYR A 33 7.60 9.29 -3.39
CA TYR A 33 6.36 9.91 -3.87
C TYR A 33 5.37 8.88 -4.43
N ARG A 34 5.83 7.92 -5.24
CA ARG A 34 4.93 6.90 -5.80
C ARG A 34 4.34 5.98 -4.74
N VAL A 35 5.07 5.68 -3.66
CA VAL A 35 4.52 4.94 -2.53
C VAL A 35 3.50 5.79 -1.77
N ARG A 36 3.81 7.07 -1.50
CA ARG A 36 2.88 8.01 -0.85
C ARG A 36 1.56 8.16 -1.60
N GLU A 37 1.63 8.26 -2.92
CA GLU A 37 0.47 8.40 -3.81
C GLU A 37 -0.28 7.07 -4.06
N GLY A 38 0.22 5.95 -3.53
CA GLY A 38 -0.36 4.62 -3.79
C GLY A 38 -0.12 4.09 -5.22
N LYS A 39 0.69 4.77 -6.04
CA LYS A 39 1.04 4.35 -7.41
C LYS A 39 2.03 3.20 -7.47
N ARG A 40 2.67 2.86 -6.34
CA ARG A 40 3.61 1.75 -6.24
C ARG A 40 3.49 1.06 -4.89
N SER A 41 3.53 -0.27 -4.90
CA SER A 41 3.58 -1.08 -3.69
C SER A 41 4.91 -0.94 -2.95
N ILE A 42 4.87 -1.23 -1.65
CA ILE A 42 6.04 -1.26 -0.79
C ILE A 42 6.85 -2.53 -1.10
N ASN A 43 8.14 -2.37 -1.35
CA ASN A 43 9.06 -3.48 -1.61
C ASN A 43 10.09 -3.63 -0.48
N GLN A 44 10.87 -4.70 -0.53
CA GLN A 44 11.90 -5.00 0.48
C GLN A 44 12.90 -3.84 0.66
N LYS A 45 13.35 -3.20 -0.43
CA LYS A 45 14.28 -2.07 -0.34
C LYS A 45 13.69 -0.89 0.44
N PHE A 46 12.40 -0.61 0.23
CA PHE A 46 11.67 0.42 0.97
C PHE A 46 11.58 0.07 2.46
N ILE A 47 11.26 -1.19 2.79
CA ILE A 47 11.17 -1.67 4.16
C ILE A 47 12.52 -1.53 4.88
N VAL A 48 13.60 -2.04 4.28
CA VAL A 48 14.95 -1.95 4.85
C VAL A 48 15.37 -0.49 5.04
N GLY A 49 15.07 0.38 4.06
CA GLY A 49 15.34 1.81 4.16
C GLY A 49 14.59 2.48 5.31
N ALA A 50 13.30 2.16 5.48
CA ALA A 50 12.49 2.71 6.56
C ALA A 50 13.00 2.29 7.94
N ILE A 51 13.32 1.01 8.15
CA ILE A 51 13.84 0.52 9.43
C ILE A 51 15.15 1.24 9.80
N LYS A 52 16.01 1.51 8.81
CA LYS A 52 17.25 2.29 9.02
C LYS A 52 16.99 3.76 9.34
N ALA A 53 16.01 4.37 8.68
CA ALA A 53 15.63 5.76 8.90
C ALA A 53 14.88 5.99 10.22
N PHE A 54 14.22 4.97 10.77
CA PHE A 54 13.45 5.07 12.00
C PHE A 54 13.89 4.04 13.04
N PRO A 55 15.15 4.10 13.53
CA PRO A 55 15.71 3.07 14.41
C PRO A 55 15.03 3.00 15.79
N LYS A 56 14.29 4.03 16.18
CA LYS A 56 13.52 4.09 17.44
C LYS A 56 12.12 3.47 17.33
N HIS A 57 11.69 3.11 16.12
CA HIS A 57 10.36 2.54 15.86
C HIS A 57 10.49 1.07 15.50
N LYS A 58 9.55 0.24 15.95
CA LYS A 58 9.47 -1.16 15.58
C LYS A 58 8.85 -1.31 14.19
N PHE A 59 9.02 -2.48 13.59
CA PHE A 59 8.42 -2.78 12.29
C PHE A 59 6.92 -2.51 12.23
N GLU A 60 6.20 -2.93 13.27
CA GLU A 60 4.74 -2.79 13.41
C GLU A 60 4.27 -1.34 13.56
N ASP A 61 5.14 -0.45 14.05
CA ASP A 61 4.84 0.98 14.12
C ASP A 61 4.91 1.60 12.71
N LEU A 62 5.82 1.10 11.87
CA LEU A 62 6.11 1.64 10.54
C LEU A 62 5.23 1.03 9.44
N PHE A 63 4.80 -0.22 9.60
CA PHE A 63 4.11 -1.00 8.58
C PHE A 63 2.92 -1.76 9.15
N TYR A 64 1.86 -1.86 8.35
CA TYR A 64 0.66 -2.60 8.70
C TYR A 64 0.07 -3.29 7.47
N LEU A 65 -0.75 -4.31 7.71
CA LEU A 65 -1.50 -5.00 6.66
C LEU A 65 -2.87 -4.36 6.48
N ALA A 66 -3.28 -4.17 5.23
CA ALA A 66 -4.59 -3.69 4.86
C ALA A 66 -5.23 -4.59 3.79
N PRO A 67 -6.56 -4.62 3.67
CA PRO A 67 -7.21 -5.21 2.52
C PRO A 67 -6.72 -4.57 1.22
N GLU A 68 -6.64 -5.38 0.16
CA GLU A 68 -6.36 -4.85 -1.17
C GLU A 68 -7.60 -4.08 -1.64
N PRO A 69 -7.45 -2.83 -2.12
CA PRO A 69 -8.59 -2.11 -2.67
C PRO A 69 -9.13 -2.88 -3.88
N PRO A 70 -10.46 -2.93 -4.08
CA PRO A 70 -11.05 -3.60 -5.23
C PRO A 70 -10.50 -2.97 -6.51
N THR A 71 -9.91 -3.80 -7.36
CA THR A 71 -9.45 -3.37 -8.67
C THR A 71 -10.65 -3.19 -9.60
N VAL A 72 -10.53 -2.36 -10.64
CA VAL A 72 -11.61 -2.16 -11.64
C VAL A 72 -12.07 -3.50 -12.22
N THR A 73 -11.17 -4.47 -12.36
CA THR A 73 -11.46 -5.84 -12.78
C THR A 73 -12.32 -6.63 -11.79
N ASP A 74 -12.23 -6.36 -10.49
CA ASP A 74 -13.04 -7.04 -9.48
C ASP A 74 -14.51 -6.62 -9.57
N TYR A 75 -14.78 -5.36 -9.92
CA TYR A 75 -16.15 -4.88 -10.15
C TYR A 75 -16.83 -5.60 -11.32
N TYR A 76 -16.13 -5.78 -12.45
CA TYR A 76 -16.67 -6.52 -13.60
C TYR A 76 -16.89 -8.00 -13.29
N ARG A 77 -16.00 -8.60 -12.49
CA ARG A 77 -16.13 -9.99 -12.06
C ARG A 77 -17.36 -10.19 -11.17
N GLN A 78 -17.60 -9.26 -10.25
CA GLN A 78 -18.74 -9.32 -9.35
C GLN A 78 -20.08 -9.14 -10.09
N GLY A 79 -20.18 -8.16 -11.00
CA GLY A 79 -21.38 -7.99 -11.84
C GLY A 79 -21.67 -9.22 -12.70
N SER A 80 -20.63 -9.87 -13.24
CA SER A 80 -20.78 -11.09 -14.06
C SER A 80 -21.21 -12.32 -13.25
N ILE A 81 -20.83 -12.40 -11.97
CA ILE A 81 -21.25 -13.48 -11.07
C ILE A 81 -22.71 -13.27 -10.63
N GLU A 82 -23.08 -12.04 -10.27
CA GLU A 82 -24.46 -11.69 -9.90
C GLU A 82 -25.45 -11.94 -11.05
N GLU A 83 -25.07 -11.62 -12.30
CA GLU A 83 -25.90 -11.88 -13.47
C GLU A 83 -26.08 -13.39 -13.75
N LYS A 84 -25.04 -14.20 -13.55
CA LYS A 84 -25.12 -15.66 -13.71
C LYS A 84 -25.95 -16.33 -12.60
N VAL A 85 -25.84 -15.84 -11.37
CA VAL A 85 -26.64 -16.33 -10.24
C VAL A 85 -28.13 -15.97 -10.41
N ALA A 86 -28.43 -14.81 -10.99
CA ALA A 86 -29.80 -14.42 -11.33
C ALA A 86 -30.40 -15.32 -12.43
N LYS A 87 -29.62 -15.65 -13.48
CA LYS A 87 -30.05 -16.52 -14.59
C LYS A 87 -30.15 -18.01 -14.21
N GLY A 88 -29.35 -18.49 -13.27
CA GLY A 88 -29.41 -19.88 -12.80
C GLY A 88 -30.61 -20.22 -11.90
N LYS A 89 -31.35 -19.24 -11.40
CA LYS A 89 -32.54 -19.45 -10.54
C LYS A 89 -33.85 -19.60 -11.32
N THR A 90 -33.85 -19.36 -12.62
CA THR A 90 -35.07 -19.38 -13.45
C THR A 90 -35.32 -20.69 -14.21
N GLU A 91 -34.43 -21.69 -14.11
CA GLU A 91 -34.52 -22.94 -14.90
C GLU A 91 -34.66 -24.22 -14.05
N SER A 92 -35.17 -24.12 -12.82
CA SER A 92 -35.54 -25.31 -12.03
C SER A 92 -36.97 -25.18 -11.52
N THR A 93 -37.92 -25.48 -12.40
CA THR A 93 -39.31 -25.81 -12.06
C THR A 93 -39.75 -26.96 -12.95
#